data_AF-A0A524QR78-F1
#
_entry.id   AF-A0A524QR78-F1
#
_cell.length_a   1.000
_cell.length_b   1.000
_cell.length_c   1.000
_cell.angle_alpha   90.00
_cell.angle_beta   90.00
_cell.angle_gamma   90.00
#
_symmetry.space_group_name_H-M   'P 1'
#
loop_
_entity.id
_entity.type
_entity.pdbx_description
1 polymer ?
#
loop_
_entity_poly.entity_id
_entity_poly.type
_entity_poly.pdbx_seq_one_letter_code
_entity_poly.pdbx_strand_id
1 'polypeptide(L)'
;MTTEKKLSSALESREVAEHAREQDWEKHSFARALFEGRLDLGLLDPYPTPDAEEQARAAPFLKRLEAFASAHIDGDSIDREGWVPQEVLDGLAELGAFGLKIPVQYGGLGLSQLSYNRALGFVASRCGATGAFLSAHQSIGVPGPLMKFGTPEKKERYLPRLAKGALSAFALTEPDVGSDPANMSTMAELSEDGKHWILNGEKLWTTNGPRADIIIVMARTPAPEGSGGKPISA
;
A
#
# COMPACT_ATOMS: atom_id res chain seq x y z
N MET A 1 -1.88 -31.32 -20.36
CA MET A 1 -1.74 -30.39 -21.51
C MET A 1 -1.41 -29.03 -20.94
N THR A 2 -0.14 -28.63 -21.01
CA THR A 2 0.33 -27.31 -20.60
C THR A 2 -0.14 -26.27 -21.61
N THR A 3 -1.13 -25.46 -21.23
CA THR A 3 -1.58 -24.31 -22.01
C THR A 3 -0.42 -23.31 -22.10
N GLU A 4 0.14 -23.13 -23.30
CA GLU A 4 1.16 -22.11 -23.54
C GLU A 4 0.60 -20.73 -23.14
N LYS A 5 1.23 -20.13 -22.13
CA LYS A 5 0.92 -18.78 -21.65
C LYS A 5 1.30 -17.79 -22.76
N LYS A 6 0.35 -17.31 -23.55
CA LYS A 6 0.61 -16.25 -24.56
C LYS A 6 1.03 -14.96 -23.85
N LEU A 7 2.31 -14.61 -23.98
CA LEU A 7 2.87 -13.31 -23.63
C LEU A 7 2.14 -12.20 -24.43
N SER A 8 1.99 -11.00 -23.87
CA SER A 8 1.34 -9.90 -24.59
C SER A 8 2.11 -9.54 -25.85
N SER A 9 1.39 -9.17 -26.91
CA SER A 9 2.06 -8.71 -28.13
C SER A 9 2.71 -7.34 -27.90
N ALA A 10 3.75 -7.01 -28.67
CA ALA A 10 4.40 -5.70 -28.59
C ALA A 10 3.42 -4.53 -28.86
N LEU A 11 2.36 -4.77 -29.63
CA LEU A 11 1.29 -3.81 -29.90
C LEU A 11 0.42 -3.57 -28.66
N GLU A 12 -0.03 -4.63 -28.00
CA GLU A 12 -0.81 -4.54 -26.75
C GLU A 12 -0.02 -3.83 -25.65
N SER A 13 1.28 -4.16 -25.50
CA SER A 13 2.14 -3.48 -24.53
C SER A 13 2.28 -1.98 -24.82
N ARG A 14 2.31 -1.59 -26.10
CA ARG A 14 2.39 -0.18 -26.51
C ARG A 14 1.07 0.55 -26.28
N GLU A 15 -0.07 -0.08 -26.57
CA GLU A 15 -1.39 0.52 -26.32
C GLU A 15 -1.62 0.75 -24.82
N VAL A 16 -1.26 -0.20 -23.96
CA VAL A 16 -1.31 -0.02 -22.50
C VAL A 16 -0.41 1.14 -22.06
N ALA A 17 0.80 1.24 -22.61
CA ALA A 17 1.72 2.33 -22.30
C ALA A 17 1.19 3.70 -22.74
N GLU A 18 0.57 3.80 -23.92
CA GLU A 18 -0.06 5.04 -24.40
C GLU A 18 -1.33 5.39 -23.63
N HIS A 19 -2.14 4.40 -23.22
CA HIS A 19 -3.31 4.64 -22.35
C HIS A 19 -2.92 5.08 -20.94
N ALA A 20 -1.79 4.60 -20.43
CA ALA A 20 -1.23 5.03 -19.15
C ALA A 20 -0.49 6.37 -19.24
N ARG A 21 -0.32 6.92 -20.45
CA ARG A 21 0.40 8.17 -20.67
C ARG A 21 -0.44 9.36 -20.20
N GLU A 22 0.04 10.01 -19.16
CA GLU A 22 -0.51 11.26 -18.66
C GLU A 22 -0.43 12.31 -19.77
N GLN A 23 -1.60 12.85 -20.16
CA GLN A 23 -1.71 13.81 -21.27
C GLN A 23 -1.48 15.24 -20.78
N ASP A 24 -1.98 15.56 -19.58
CA ASP A 24 -1.84 16.86 -18.93
C ASP A 24 -0.91 16.75 -17.72
N TRP A 25 0.25 17.40 -17.83
CA TRP A 25 1.28 17.36 -16.81
C TRP A 25 1.20 18.60 -15.92
N GLU A 26 0.31 18.57 -14.94
CA GLU A 26 0.16 19.68 -13.98
C GLU A 26 1.31 19.73 -12.94
N LYS A 27 2.07 18.63 -12.80
CA LYS A 27 3.11 18.50 -11.78
C LYS A 27 4.51 18.56 -12.40
N HIS A 28 5.32 19.45 -11.86
CA HIS A 28 6.74 19.54 -12.19
C HIS A 28 7.49 18.27 -11.74
N SER A 29 8.57 17.91 -12.43
CA SER A 29 9.43 16.78 -12.06
C SER A 29 10.88 17.09 -12.43
N PHE A 30 11.76 17.12 -11.43
CA PHE A 30 13.20 17.29 -11.62
C PHE A 30 13.77 16.22 -12.54
N ALA A 31 13.43 14.95 -12.29
CA ALA A 31 13.95 13.83 -13.08
C ALA A 31 13.56 13.96 -14.55
N ARG A 32 12.29 14.28 -14.84
CA ARG A 32 11.85 14.48 -16.22
C ARG A 32 12.58 15.66 -16.88
N ALA A 33 12.65 16.80 -16.20
CA ALA A 33 13.33 17.99 -16.74
C ALA A 33 14.78 17.65 -17.12
N LEU A 34 15.48 16.86 -16.30
CA LEU A 34 16.84 16.41 -16.59
C LEU A 34 16.93 15.60 -17.90
N PHE A 35 16.00 14.67 -18.16
CA PHE A 35 15.94 13.93 -19.44
C PHE A 35 15.60 14.83 -20.63
N GLU A 36 14.93 15.95 -20.41
CA GLU A 36 14.67 16.99 -21.42
C GLU A 36 15.84 17.99 -21.56
N GLY A 37 16.97 17.77 -20.86
CA GLY A 37 18.13 18.66 -20.91
C GLY A 37 17.96 19.97 -20.12
N ARG A 38 16.99 20.03 -19.20
CA ARG A 38 16.70 21.20 -18.35
C ARG A 38 17.04 20.89 -16.89
N LEU A 39 17.83 21.76 -16.27
CA LEU A 39 18.09 21.69 -14.82
C LEU A 39 17.02 22.50 -14.08
N ASP A 40 15.91 21.85 -13.71
CA ASP A 40 14.81 22.48 -12.96
C ASP A 40 14.87 22.10 -11.47
N LEU A 41 15.50 22.95 -10.66
CA LEU A 41 15.71 22.69 -9.23
C LEU A 41 14.50 23.04 -8.35
N GLY A 42 13.37 23.52 -8.89
CA GLY A 42 12.28 24.10 -8.09
C GLY A 42 11.62 23.14 -7.08
N LEU A 43 11.80 21.83 -7.23
CA LEU A 43 11.32 20.82 -6.27
C LEU A 43 12.38 20.37 -5.24
N LEU A 44 13.63 20.78 -5.42
CA LEU A 44 14.77 20.34 -4.62
C LEU A 44 15.41 21.49 -3.83
N ASP A 45 15.50 22.68 -4.43
CA ASP A 45 16.16 23.85 -3.87
C ASP A 45 15.28 25.13 -3.99
N PRO A 46 15.05 25.84 -2.87
CA PRO A 46 15.44 25.47 -1.50
C PRO A 46 14.72 24.20 -1.04
N TYR A 47 15.31 23.50 -0.07
CA TYR A 47 14.72 22.28 0.46
C TYR A 47 13.26 22.53 0.91
N PRO A 48 12.29 21.68 0.51
CA PRO A 48 10.89 21.88 0.85
C PRO A 48 10.68 22.02 2.36
N THR A 49 10.14 23.16 2.78
CA THR A 49 9.85 23.41 4.20
C THR A 49 8.53 22.72 4.56
N PRO A 50 8.52 21.85 5.59
CA PRO A 50 7.29 21.21 6.04
C PRO A 50 6.26 22.21 6.60
N ASP A 51 4.98 21.88 6.47
CA ASP A 51 3.88 22.63 7.07
C ASP A 51 4.00 22.66 8.60
N ALA A 52 4.23 23.85 9.17
CA ALA A 52 4.47 24.01 10.60
C ALA A 52 3.28 23.57 11.48
N GLU A 53 2.03 23.77 11.02
CA GLU A 53 0.84 23.36 11.76
C GLU A 53 0.71 21.83 11.78
N GLU A 54 0.98 21.18 10.64
CA GLU A 54 1.01 19.73 10.56
C GLU A 54 2.10 19.14 11.45
N GLN A 55 3.28 19.75 11.46
CA GLN A 55 4.39 19.33 12.32
C GLN A 55 4.06 19.47 13.80
N ALA A 56 3.45 20.59 14.21
CA ALA A 56 3.02 20.82 15.59
C ALA A 56 1.96 19.80 16.03
N ARG A 57 1.04 19.44 15.13
CA ARG A 57 -0.01 18.44 15.37
C ARG A 57 0.55 17.02 15.46
N ALA A 58 1.57 16.68 14.66
CA ALA A 58 2.18 15.35 14.64
C ALA A 58 3.12 15.12 15.85
N ALA A 59 3.79 16.16 16.34
CA ALA A 59 4.85 16.04 17.35
C ALA A 59 4.45 15.29 18.64
N PRO A 60 3.27 15.53 19.26
CA PRO A 60 2.87 14.79 20.47
C PRO A 60 2.68 13.29 20.23
N PHE A 61 2.17 12.91 19.06
CA PHE A 61 2.05 11.51 18.69
C PHE A 61 3.43 10.89 18.45
N LEU A 62 4.28 11.54 17.64
CA LEU A 62 5.62 11.04 17.32
C LEU A 62 6.47 10.80 18.58
N LYS A 63 6.41 11.72 19.55
CA LYS A 63 7.09 11.56 20.84
C LYS A 63 6.61 10.35 21.63
N ARG A 64 5.29 10.10 21.66
CA ARG A 64 4.72 8.92 22.34
C ARG A 64 5.10 7.63 21.62
N LEU A 65 5.07 7.63 20.28
CA LEU A 65 5.46 6.48 19.48
C LEU A 65 6.95 6.14 19.66
N GLU A 66 7.83 7.13 19.67
CA GLU A 66 9.27 6.93 19.91
C GLU A 66 9.53 6.33 21.31
N ALA A 67 8.86 6.86 22.34
CA ALA A 67 8.96 6.34 23.70
C ALA A 67 8.44 4.89 23.78
N PHE A 68 7.30 4.60 23.17
CA PHE A 68 6.73 3.24 23.13
C PHE A 68 7.65 2.28 22.38
N ALA A 69 8.12 2.66 21.18
CA ALA A 69 9.00 1.84 20.37
C ALA A 69 10.29 1.50 21.13
N SER A 70 10.87 2.48 21.83
CA SER A 70 12.08 2.27 22.62
C SER A 70 11.87 1.31 23.81
N ALA A 71 10.69 1.38 24.44
CA ALA A 71 10.39 0.60 25.64
C ALA A 71 9.87 -0.82 25.34
N HIS A 72 9.16 -1.02 24.23
CA HIS A 72 8.38 -2.24 23.98
C HIS A 72 8.80 -3.02 22.73
N ILE A 73 9.59 -2.43 21.83
CA ILE A 73 10.05 -3.13 20.62
C ILE A 73 11.48 -3.63 20.84
N ASP A 74 11.58 -4.92 21.13
CA ASP A 74 12.84 -5.68 21.18
C ASP A 74 13.08 -6.35 19.81
N GLY A 75 13.91 -5.71 18.99
CA GLY A 75 14.24 -6.23 17.65
C GLY A 75 14.95 -7.57 17.67
N ASP A 76 15.83 -7.82 18.65
CA ASP A 76 16.59 -9.07 18.72
C ASP A 76 15.68 -10.25 19.11
N SER A 77 14.72 -10.02 20.01
CA SER A 77 13.71 -11.03 20.32
C SER A 77 12.81 -11.30 19.11
N ILE A 78 12.36 -10.25 18.41
CA ILE A 78 11.50 -10.41 17.23
C ILE A 78 12.21 -11.20 16.12
N ASP A 79 13.50 -10.95 15.90
CA ASP A 79 14.30 -11.65 14.90
C ASP A 79 14.45 -13.14 15.24
N ARG A 80 14.80 -13.46 16.50
CA ARG A 80 14.92 -14.85 16.97
C ARG A 80 13.62 -15.64 16.85
N GLU A 81 12.49 -15.02 17.23
CA GLU A 81 11.18 -15.67 17.22
C GLU A 81 10.51 -15.63 15.84
N GLY A 82 11.00 -14.79 14.92
CA GLY A 82 10.39 -14.57 13.61
C GLY A 82 8.98 -13.96 13.67
N TRP A 83 8.61 -13.32 14.79
CA TRP A 83 7.24 -12.91 15.06
C TRP A 83 7.18 -11.62 15.90
N VAL A 84 6.42 -10.62 15.45
CA VAL A 84 6.13 -9.43 16.26
C VAL A 84 5.14 -9.81 17.37
N PRO A 85 5.43 -9.61 18.67
CA PRO A 85 4.49 -9.95 19.75
C PRO A 85 3.15 -9.23 19.61
N GLN A 86 2.06 -9.88 20.04
CA GLN A 86 0.72 -9.30 19.93
C GLN A 86 0.59 -8.05 20.79
N GLU A 87 1.24 -8.03 21.96
CA GLU A 87 1.26 -6.90 22.89
C GLU A 87 1.87 -5.65 22.26
N VAL A 88 2.88 -5.83 21.39
CA VAL A 88 3.47 -4.73 20.62
C VAL A 88 2.46 -4.20 19.61
N LEU A 89 1.75 -5.08 18.90
CA LEU A 89 0.73 -4.68 17.93
C LEU A 89 -0.45 -3.97 18.60
N ASP A 90 -0.92 -4.47 19.73
CA ASP A 90 -2.01 -3.88 20.50
C ASP A 90 -1.62 -2.48 21.01
N GLY A 91 -0.42 -2.34 21.59
CA GLY A 91 0.07 -1.02 22.02
C GLY A 91 0.25 -0.02 20.86
N LEU A 92 0.70 -0.50 19.69
CA LEU A 92 0.74 0.32 18.47
C LEU A 92 -0.66 0.74 17.99
N ALA A 93 -1.66 -0.15 18.10
CA ALA A 93 -3.05 0.15 17.78
C ALA A 93 -3.67 1.15 18.75
N GLU A 94 -3.45 1.00 20.06
CA GLU A 94 -3.90 1.94 21.08
C GLU A 94 -3.32 3.35 20.88
N LEU A 95 -2.07 3.45 20.44
CA LEU A 95 -1.45 4.73 20.09
C LEU A 95 -2.01 5.37 18.80
N GLY A 96 -2.67 4.57 17.94
CA GLY A 96 -3.17 4.98 16.63
C GLY A 96 -2.17 4.81 15.48
N ALA A 97 -1.11 4.00 15.65
CA ALA A 97 -0.05 3.82 14.64
C ALA A 97 -0.54 3.10 13.37
N PHE A 98 -1.63 2.35 13.42
CA PHE A 98 -2.27 1.78 12.21
C PHE A 98 -3.14 2.81 11.45
N GLY A 99 -3.40 3.97 12.05
CA GLY A 99 -4.23 5.05 11.50
C GLY A 99 -3.48 6.30 11.04
N LEU A 100 -2.13 6.32 11.03
CA LEU A 100 -1.28 7.48 10.72
C LEU A 100 -1.82 8.41 9.61
N LYS A 101 -2.11 7.87 8.42
CA LYS A 101 -2.55 8.68 7.26
C LYS A 101 -4.05 8.66 7.01
N ILE A 102 -4.78 7.78 7.72
CA ILE A 102 -6.22 7.67 7.55
C ILE A 102 -6.85 9.00 8.02
N PRO A 103 -7.77 9.61 7.24
CA PRO A 103 -8.41 10.87 7.63
C PRO A 103 -9.06 10.80 9.02
N VAL A 104 -9.05 11.92 9.73
CA VAL A 104 -9.60 12.02 11.09
C VAL A 104 -11.08 11.64 11.16
N GLN A 105 -11.87 11.96 10.13
CA GLN A 105 -13.29 11.57 10.05
C GLN A 105 -13.50 10.05 10.08
N TYR A 106 -12.48 9.26 9.70
CA TYR A 106 -12.51 7.80 9.78
C TYR A 106 -11.73 7.27 11.00
N GLY A 107 -11.44 8.12 12.00
CA GLY A 107 -10.75 7.72 13.23
C GLY A 107 -9.22 7.57 13.12
N GLY A 108 -8.62 8.00 12.00
CA GLY A 108 -7.16 8.05 11.87
C GLY A 108 -6.55 9.36 12.35
N LEU A 109 -5.24 9.50 12.16
CA LEU A 109 -4.49 10.68 12.57
C LEU A 109 -4.34 11.72 11.45
N GLY A 110 -4.63 11.38 10.19
CA GLY A 110 -4.55 12.30 9.05
C GLY A 110 -3.18 12.99 8.91
N LEU A 111 -2.09 12.32 9.26
CA LEU A 111 -0.73 12.85 9.20
C LEU A 111 -0.22 12.92 7.75
N SER A 112 0.73 13.83 7.51
CA SER A 112 1.40 13.95 6.22
C SER A 112 2.28 12.73 5.92
N GLN A 113 2.68 12.58 4.65
CA GLN A 113 3.67 11.57 4.24
C GLN A 113 5.00 11.74 4.99
N LEU A 114 5.40 12.98 5.30
CA LEU A 114 6.62 13.26 6.06
C LEU A 114 6.50 12.74 7.50
N SER A 115 5.41 13.08 8.19
CA SER A 115 5.16 12.62 9.56
C SER A 115 4.99 11.11 9.64
N TYR A 116 4.32 10.50 8.65
CA TYR A 116 4.25 9.05 8.48
C TYR A 116 5.65 8.41 8.35
N ASN A 117 6.53 8.94 7.49
CA ASN A 117 7.87 8.40 7.32
C ASN A 117 8.73 8.56 8.59
N ARG A 118 8.56 9.64 9.36
CA ARG A 118 9.21 9.80 10.66
C ARG A 118 8.72 8.77 11.68
N ALA A 119 7.41 8.54 11.73
CA ALA A 119 6.82 7.51 12.60
C ALA A 119 7.39 6.12 12.27
N LEU A 120 7.44 5.75 10.99
CA LEU A 120 8.08 4.51 10.56
C LEU A 120 9.57 4.46 10.90
N GLY A 121 10.29 5.58 10.77
CA GLY A 121 11.70 5.68 11.13
C GLY A 121 11.95 5.34 12.61
N PHE A 122 11.11 5.82 13.53
CA PHE A 122 11.22 5.48 14.95
C PHE A 122 10.97 4.00 15.23
N VAL A 123 10.01 3.38 14.55
CA VAL A 123 9.72 1.95 14.75
C VAL A 123 10.82 1.09 14.11
N ALA A 124 11.23 1.43 12.89
CA ALA A 124 12.23 0.69 12.13
C ALA A 124 13.64 0.80 12.74
N SER A 125 13.95 1.88 13.46
CA SER A 125 15.21 1.99 14.22
C SER A 125 15.30 1.02 15.39
N ARG A 126 14.16 0.47 15.84
CA ARG A 126 14.08 -0.58 16.87
C ARG A 126 13.97 -1.97 16.26
N CYS A 127 13.15 -2.12 15.22
CA CYS A 127 12.99 -3.38 14.50
C CYS A 127 12.48 -3.12 13.07
N GLY A 128 13.33 -3.44 12.07
CA GLY A 128 12.97 -3.29 10.66
C GLY A 128 11.74 -4.10 10.25
N ALA A 129 11.56 -5.31 10.80
CA ALA A 129 10.39 -6.15 10.54
C ALA A 129 9.08 -5.50 11.06
N THR A 130 9.11 -4.92 12.25
CA THR A 130 7.94 -4.20 12.81
C THR A 130 7.64 -2.92 12.02
N GLY A 131 8.68 -2.20 11.59
CA GLY A 131 8.53 -1.06 10.68
C GLY A 131 7.90 -1.46 9.34
N ALA A 132 8.36 -2.58 8.76
CA ALA A 132 7.78 -3.15 7.54
C ALA A 132 6.33 -3.60 7.73
N PHE A 133 5.98 -4.15 8.90
CA PHE A 133 4.63 -4.56 9.26
C PHE A 133 3.63 -3.38 9.23
N LEU A 134 3.99 -2.28 9.90
CA LEU A 134 3.22 -1.02 9.87
C LEU A 134 3.18 -0.41 8.47
N SER A 135 4.33 -0.40 7.77
CA SER A 135 4.39 0.15 6.42
C SER A 135 3.49 -0.64 5.48
N ALA A 136 3.60 -1.97 5.44
CA ALA A 136 2.79 -2.81 4.56
C ALA A 136 1.30 -2.61 4.81
N HIS A 137 0.88 -2.39 6.06
CA HIS A 137 -0.51 -2.09 6.38
C HIS A 137 -1.00 -0.78 5.74
N GLN A 138 -0.18 0.28 5.61
CA GLN A 138 -0.67 1.63 5.25
C GLN A 138 -0.14 2.21 3.94
N SER A 139 1.04 1.80 3.49
CA SER A 139 1.64 2.27 2.24
C SER A 139 0.98 1.61 1.04
N ILE A 140 0.84 0.28 1.10
CA ILE A 140 0.33 -0.56 0.01
C ILE A 140 -0.91 -1.37 0.40
N GLY A 141 -1.05 -1.69 1.70
CA GLY A 141 -2.22 -2.39 2.23
C GLY A 141 -3.51 -1.59 2.05
N VAL A 142 -4.61 -2.20 2.47
CA VAL A 142 -5.98 -1.76 2.18
C VAL A 142 -6.22 -0.23 2.32
N PRO A 143 -5.75 0.48 3.38
CA PRO A 143 -5.92 1.93 3.49
C PRO A 143 -5.51 2.72 2.25
N GLY A 144 -4.39 2.38 1.60
CA GLY A 144 -3.86 3.12 0.45
C GLY A 144 -4.83 3.11 -0.75
N PRO A 145 -5.08 1.94 -1.36
CA PRO A 145 -6.03 1.80 -2.46
C PRO A 145 -7.45 2.25 -2.06
N LEU A 146 -7.89 1.94 -0.84
CA LEU A 146 -9.24 2.30 -0.40
C LEU A 146 -9.43 3.82 -0.27
N MET A 147 -8.45 4.56 0.25
CA MET A 147 -8.52 6.03 0.28
C MET A 147 -8.55 6.63 -1.13
N LYS A 148 -7.78 6.07 -2.06
CA LYS A 148 -7.65 6.61 -3.42
C LYS A 148 -8.82 6.25 -4.33
N PHE A 149 -9.30 5.01 -4.28
CA PHE A 149 -10.24 4.45 -5.26
C PHE A 149 -11.54 3.91 -4.64
N GLY A 150 -11.62 3.81 -3.31
CA GLY A 150 -12.81 3.33 -2.62
C GLY A 150 -14.02 4.26 -2.78
N THR A 151 -15.21 3.67 -2.88
CA THR A 151 -16.47 4.41 -2.78
C THR A 151 -16.65 4.97 -1.37
N PRO A 152 -17.48 6.01 -1.18
CA PRO A 152 -17.77 6.56 0.15
C PRO A 152 -18.20 5.49 1.16
N GLU A 153 -19.04 4.54 0.74
CA GLU A 153 -19.56 3.47 1.59
C GLU A 153 -18.47 2.50 2.01
N LYS A 154 -17.55 2.15 1.10
CA LYS A 154 -16.40 1.29 1.43
C LYS A 154 -15.43 2.01 2.37
N LYS A 155 -15.19 3.30 2.17
CA LYS A 155 -14.32 4.11 3.04
C LYS A 155 -14.88 4.16 4.47
N GLU A 156 -16.17 4.49 4.61
CA GLU A 156 -16.86 4.53 5.91
C GLU A 156 -16.85 3.16 6.62
N ARG A 157 -17.02 2.07 5.87
CA ARG A 157 -17.06 0.72 6.44
C ARG A 157 -15.70 0.21 6.92
N TYR A 158 -14.62 0.49 6.20
CA TYR A 158 -13.34 -0.20 6.42
C TYR A 158 -12.25 0.69 7.03
N LEU A 159 -12.17 1.98 6.69
CA LEU A 159 -11.12 2.86 7.23
C LEU A 159 -11.15 2.97 8.77
N PRO A 160 -12.32 3.05 9.44
CA PRO A 160 -12.37 3.05 10.90
C PRO A 160 -11.87 1.76 11.55
N ARG A 161 -12.05 0.62 10.89
CA ARG A 161 -11.55 -0.68 11.38
C ARG A 161 -10.03 -0.74 11.27
N LEU A 162 -9.50 -0.32 10.12
CA LEU A 162 -8.07 -0.28 9.84
C LEU A 162 -7.35 0.68 10.80
N ALA A 163 -7.92 1.87 11.04
CA ALA A 163 -7.38 2.84 11.98
C ALA A 163 -7.31 2.32 13.43
N LYS A 164 -8.22 1.42 13.81
CA LYS A 164 -8.27 0.76 15.13
C LYS A 164 -7.37 -0.47 15.25
N GLY A 165 -6.60 -0.82 14.22
CA GLY A 165 -5.65 -1.92 14.26
C GLY A 165 -6.09 -3.21 13.56
N ALA A 166 -7.23 -3.24 12.86
CA ALA A 166 -7.55 -4.37 11.98
C ALA A 166 -6.45 -4.47 10.91
N LEU A 167 -5.71 -5.57 10.92
CA LEU A 167 -4.49 -5.67 10.14
C LEU A 167 -4.81 -5.83 8.67
N SER A 168 -3.96 -5.24 7.82
CA SER A 168 -4.13 -5.31 6.39
C SER A 168 -2.88 -5.81 5.69
N ALA A 169 -3.10 -6.46 4.54
CA ALA A 169 -2.07 -6.96 3.67
C ALA A 169 -2.37 -6.62 2.20
N PHE A 170 -1.34 -6.71 1.38
CA PHE A 170 -1.41 -6.48 -0.07
C PHE A 170 -0.89 -7.73 -0.80
N ALA A 171 -1.77 -8.39 -1.55
CA ALA A 171 -1.48 -9.65 -2.22
C ALA A 171 -1.41 -9.45 -3.74
N LEU A 172 -0.17 -9.30 -4.24
CA LEU A 172 0.13 -9.14 -5.66
C LEU A 172 0.95 -10.31 -6.19
N THR A 173 2.13 -10.51 -5.60
CA THR A 173 3.12 -11.53 -5.98
C THR A 173 2.53 -12.93 -5.95
N GLU A 174 2.91 -13.74 -6.92
CA GLU A 174 2.57 -15.16 -7.06
C GLU A 174 3.86 -15.97 -7.23
N PRO A 175 3.83 -17.32 -7.10
CA PRO A 175 5.03 -18.14 -7.27
C PRO A 175 5.80 -17.88 -8.58
N ASP A 176 5.07 -17.66 -9.67
CA ASP A 176 5.67 -17.41 -11.00
C ASP A 176 5.69 -15.92 -11.39
N VAL A 177 5.26 -15.00 -10.49
CA VAL A 177 5.04 -13.58 -10.82
C VAL A 177 5.52 -12.67 -9.70
N GLY A 178 6.63 -11.96 -9.95
CA GLY A 178 7.16 -10.89 -9.12
C GLY A 178 7.19 -9.55 -9.85
N SER A 179 8.28 -9.27 -10.58
CA SER A 179 8.51 -8.01 -11.30
C SER A 179 7.58 -7.77 -12.49
N ASP A 180 6.90 -8.80 -12.99
CA ASP A 180 5.98 -8.73 -14.13
C ASP A 180 4.53 -9.03 -13.71
N PRO A 181 3.90 -8.11 -12.94
CA PRO A 181 2.57 -8.33 -12.38
C PRO A 181 1.48 -8.50 -13.46
N ALA A 182 1.71 -8.05 -14.69
CA ALA A 182 0.75 -8.21 -15.79
C ALA A 182 0.45 -9.69 -16.10
N ASN A 183 1.35 -10.60 -15.72
CA ASN A 183 1.22 -12.03 -15.98
C ASN A 183 0.63 -12.86 -14.82
N MET A 184 0.10 -12.23 -13.76
CA MET A 184 -0.51 -12.86 -12.56
C MET A 184 -1.69 -13.80 -12.85
N SER A 185 -1.61 -15.08 -12.50
CA SER A 185 -2.62 -16.12 -12.75
C SER A 185 -3.86 -16.09 -11.88
N THR A 186 -3.84 -15.44 -10.71
CA THR A 186 -5.01 -15.34 -9.83
C THR A 186 -6.17 -14.68 -10.58
N MET A 187 -7.33 -15.34 -10.57
CA MET A 187 -8.53 -14.95 -11.31
C MET A 187 -9.69 -14.66 -10.36
N ALA A 188 -10.41 -13.59 -10.63
CA ALA A 188 -11.71 -13.29 -10.07
C ALA A 188 -12.75 -13.42 -11.18
N GLU A 189 -13.65 -14.40 -11.08
CA GLU A 189 -14.74 -14.62 -12.02
C GLU A 189 -16.07 -14.20 -11.39
N LEU A 190 -16.94 -13.54 -12.16
CA LEU A 190 -18.25 -13.18 -11.64
C LEU A 190 -19.11 -14.44 -11.50
N SER A 191 -19.82 -14.60 -10.39
CA SER A 191 -20.73 -15.71 -10.16
C SER A 191 -21.81 -15.78 -11.25
N GLU A 192 -22.39 -16.96 -11.47
CA GLU A 192 -23.45 -17.14 -12.48
C GLU A 192 -24.64 -16.19 -12.27
N ASP A 193 -24.93 -15.81 -11.02
CA ASP A 193 -26.00 -14.87 -10.67
C ASP A 193 -25.59 -13.39 -10.70
N GLY A 194 -24.32 -13.10 -11.00
CA GLY A 194 -23.79 -11.74 -11.13
C GLY A 194 -23.58 -10.99 -9.80
N LYS A 195 -23.77 -11.62 -8.64
CA LYS A 195 -23.82 -10.93 -7.35
C LYS A 195 -22.50 -10.89 -6.58
N HIS A 196 -21.56 -11.77 -6.90
CA HIS A 196 -20.29 -11.85 -6.21
C HIS A 196 -19.18 -12.33 -7.14
N TRP A 197 -17.94 -12.20 -6.68
CA TRP A 197 -16.77 -12.71 -7.40
C TRP A 197 -16.28 -13.99 -6.73
N ILE A 198 -15.94 -14.99 -7.55
CA ILE A 198 -15.25 -16.21 -7.16
C ILE A 198 -13.76 -15.98 -7.42
N LEU A 199 -12.97 -15.86 -6.37
CA LEU A 199 -11.54 -15.60 -6.43
C LEU A 199 -10.76 -16.90 -6.26
N ASN A 200 -9.94 -17.26 -7.25
CA ASN A 200 -9.10 -18.46 -7.25
C ASN A 200 -7.65 -18.13 -7.65
N GLY A 201 -6.69 -18.61 -6.88
CA GLY A 201 -5.27 -18.48 -7.19
C GLY A 201 -4.38 -18.65 -5.97
N GLU A 202 -3.08 -18.46 -6.18
CA GLU A 202 -2.05 -18.53 -5.15
C GLU A 202 -1.26 -17.22 -5.09
N LYS A 203 -1.02 -16.74 -3.86
CA LYS A 203 -0.23 -15.53 -3.60
C LYS A 203 0.97 -15.89 -2.74
N LEU A 204 2.08 -15.23 -3.00
CA LEU A 204 3.38 -15.48 -2.36
C LEU A 204 3.91 -14.19 -1.72
N TRP A 205 4.68 -14.33 -0.63
CA TRP A 205 5.37 -13.22 0.06
C TRP A 205 4.47 -12.04 0.42
N THR A 206 3.24 -12.34 0.84
CA THR A 206 2.29 -11.32 1.29
C THR A 206 2.61 -10.92 2.74
N THR A 207 3.36 -9.83 2.92
CA THR A 207 3.60 -9.24 4.25
C THR A 207 2.27 -9.04 4.98
N ASN A 208 2.24 -9.39 6.28
CA ASN A 208 1.06 -9.43 7.14
C ASN A 208 0.04 -10.53 6.80
N GLY A 209 0.15 -11.23 5.67
CA GLY A 209 -0.84 -12.20 5.18
C GLY A 209 -1.33 -13.20 6.23
N PRO A 210 -0.44 -13.90 6.96
CA PRO A 210 -0.85 -14.85 8.00
C PRO A 210 -1.64 -14.27 9.19
N ARG A 211 -1.63 -12.94 9.38
CA ARG A 211 -2.35 -12.25 10.45
C ARG A 211 -3.40 -11.25 9.97
N ALA A 212 -3.57 -11.08 8.66
CA ALA A 212 -4.37 -9.99 8.12
C ALA A 212 -5.87 -10.25 8.30
N ASP A 213 -6.60 -9.25 8.80
CA ASP A 213 -8.06 -9.26 8.85
C ASP A 213 -8.68 -8.90 7.50
N ILE A 214 -7.98 -8.06 6.72
CA ILE A 214 -8.45 -7.54 5.44
C ILE A 214 -7.30 -7.50 4.44
N ILE A 215 -7.49 -8.11 3.29
CA ILE A 215 -6.47 -8.17 2.25
C ILE A 215 -7.01 -7.49 1.00
N ILE A 216 -6.19 -6.64 0.38
CA ILE A 216 -6.42 -6.21 -1.00
C ILE A 216 -5.70 -7.22 -1.91
N VAL A 217 -6.46 -7.85 -2.82
CA VAL A 217 -5.95 -8.88 -3.71
C VAL A 217 -5.97 -8.37 -5.14
N MET A 218 -4.82 -8.42 -5.79
CA MET A 218 -4.71 -8.16 -7.22
C MET A 218 -5.04 -9.44 -7.98
N ALA A 219 -6.04 -9.38 -8.86
CA ALA A 219 -6.49 -10.50 -9.66
C ALA A 219 -6.79 -10.06 -11.09
N ARG A 220 -6.73 -11.02 -12.02
CA ARG A 220 -7.32 -10.87 -13.34
C ARG A 220 -8.83 -11.01 -13.24
N THR A 221 -9.55 -10.34 -14.13
CA THR A 221 -10.96 -10.65 -14.41
C THR A 221 -11.07 -11.17 -15.85
N PRO A 222 -12.19 -11.81 -16.23
CA PRO A 222 -12.46 -12.09 -17.64
C PRO A 222 -12.50 -10.79 -18.46
N ALA A 223 -11.95 -10.83 -19.67
CA ALA A 223 -12.10 -9.77 -20.67
C ALA A 223 -13.59 -9.55 -20.97
N PRO A 224 -14.10 -8.32 -20.97
CA PRO A 224 -15.39 -8.01 -21.59
C PRO A 224 -15.43 -8.60 -23.01
N GLU A 225 -16.54 -9.23 -23.40
CA GLU A 225 -16.69 -9.81 -24.74
C GLU A 225 -16.30 -8.78 -25.82
N GLY A 226 -15.43 -9.19 -26.75
CA GLY A 226 -14.95 -8.33 -27.84
C GLY A 226 -13.76 -7.41 -27.51
N SER A 227 -13.24 -7.41 -26.28
CA SER A 227 -12.01 -6.68 -25.93
C SER A 227 -10.78 -7.59 -26.03
N GLY A 228 -9.76 -7.18 -26.78
CA GLY A 228 -8.48 -7.91 -26.90
C GLY A 228 -7.55 -7.75 -25.68
N GLY A 229 -7.96 -6.98 -24.67
CA GLY A 229 -7.15 -6.71 -23.48
C GLY A 229 -7.30 -7.80 -22.41
N LYS A 230 -6.23 -8.05 -21.65
CA LYS A 230 -6.28 -8.82 -20.39
C LYS A 230 -6.70 -7.85 -19.28
N PRO A 231 -7.96 -7.83 -18.79
CA PRO A 231 -8.28 -6.91 -17.72
C PRO A 231 -7.66 -7.42 -16.42
N ILE A 232 -6.89 -6.54 -15.80
CA ILE A 232 -6.44 -6.65 -14.42
C ILE A 232 -7.36 -5.70 -13.67
N SER A 233 -8.10 -6.18 -12.68
CA SER A 233 -8.98 -5.31 -11.90
C SER A 233 -8.16 -4.21 -11.21
N ALA A 234 -8.65 -2.98 -11.27
CA ALA A 234 -8.19 -1.83 -10.48
C ALA A 234 -8.90 -1.75 -9.13
#